data_AF-A0A4Y7KDV4-F1
#
_entry.id   AF-A0A4Y7KDV4-F1
#
_cell.length_a   1.000
_cell.length_b   1.000
_cell.length_c   1.000
_cell.angle_alpha   90.00
_cell.angle_beta   90.00
_cell.angle_gamma   90.00
#
_symmetry.space_group_name_H-M   'P 1'
#
loop_
_entity.id
_entity.type
_entity.pdbx_description
1 polymer ?
#
loop_
_entity_poly.entity_id
_entity_poly.type
_entity_poly.pdbx_seq_one_letter_code
_entity_poly.pdbx_strand_id
1 'polypeptide(L)'
;MELGRERESSANIHSKFTEEQKLNESFQKELLALKTQKNRDMTEMKQLQNQLNDKLSEIRRLQSELTRRDNEEETNEIIERLKGVIATLEQENTNLKIEKAELQAVVERSPKSLRADGDADNPDSSDSRPTKLNEAHSSVQFPQKEEMELSMQKLEKDLKEACRARDKVLQELTRLKQHLLDKELEESDKMDEDSKIIEELRASCDYQSSKILSLEKALQQAITDQEEVKKNNNDELQKSKEMVNDLKEKLSSCMRTIDAKNVELMNLQGALGQYYAESEAKDRLEGDLALVREELARLSELLKDANQRIDIAKHEKDETLEKLSQTEMLLLEGKSRVHKLEEDNMKLRRALEQSMTRLNRMSVDSDFFVDRRIVIKLLVTYFHRNHSKEVLDLMVRMLGFSEDDKQRIGMAQQGAGKGVVRGVLGFPGRLVGGILGGSSSEASAPVPTDNQSFADLWVDFLLKETEERERRELMEAAANSKGDSAEEKNSSLAGRAGSVLDYRTKNSASSSSRNSSVNRPSSLSPLPPRGNLLQPENSDTEFSTVPLTTPVYQSPGNSSRISGFFQHTENGI
;
A
#
# COMPACT_ATOMS: atom_id res chain seq x y z
N MET A 1 -48.32 -33.38 6.81
CA MET A 1 -47.20 -33.31 5.85
C MET A 1 -46.09 -32.39 6.34
N GLU A 2 -46.33 -31.09 6.54
CA GLU A 2 -45.26 -30.10 6.82
C GLU A 2 -44.47 -30.33 8.10
N LEU A 3 -45.13 -30.58 9.24
CA LEU A 3 -44.48 -30.89 10.52
C LEU A 3 -43.51 -32.09 10.47
N GLY A 4 -43.64 -32.98 9.47
CA GLY A 4 -42.69 -34.06 9.23
C GLY A 4 -41.38 -33.53 8.63
N ARG A 5 -41.49 -32.75 7.55
CA ARG A 5 -40.35 -32.11 6.87
C ARG A 5 -39.61 -31.13 7.79
N GLU A 6 -40.33 -30.43 8.65
CA GLU A 6 -39.77 -29.50 9.63
C GLU A 6 -38.91 -30.25 10.67
N ARG A 7 -39.41 -31.36 11.23
CA ARG A 7 -38.65 -32.21 12.16
C ARG A 7 -37.43 -32.85 11.50
N GLU A 8 -37.57 -33.32 10.27
CA GLU A 8 -36.47 -33.90 9.47
C GLU A 8 -35.38 -32.85 9.17
N SER A 9 -35.78 -31.63 8.81
CA SER A 9 -34.87 -30.49 8.64
C SER A 9 -34.15 -30.13 9.95
N SER A 10 -34.87 -30.05 11.07
CA SER A 10 -34.27 -29.80 12.39
C SER A 10 -33.28 -30.89 12.80
N ALA A 11 -33.57 -32.16 12.53
CA ALA A 11 -32.66 -33.27 12.80
C ALA A 11 -31.39 -33.21 11.92
N ASN A 12 -31.53 -32.85 10.64
CA ASN A 12 -30.40 -32.65 9.71
C ASN A 12 -29.49 -31.49 10.16
N ILE A 13 -30.08 -30.35 10.55
CA ILE A 13 -29.36 -29.20 11.12
C ILE A 13 -28.62 -29.61 12.41
N HIS A 14 -29.26 -30.40 13.29
CA HIS A 14 -28.62 -30.86 14.51
C HIS A 14 -27.47 -31.84 14.25
N SER A 15 -27.61 -32.79 13.31
CA SER A 15 -26.51 -33.69 12.91
C SER A 15 -25.30 -32.90 12.46
N LYS A 16 -25.49 -31.98 11.51
CA LYS A 16 -24.45 -31.08 11.00
C LYS A 16 -23.80 -30.26 12.10
N PHE A 17 -24.57 -29.68 13.02
CA PHE A 17 -24.01 -28.96 14.16
C PHE A 17 -23.11 -29.85 15.03
N THR A 18 -23.47 -31.11 15.28
CA THR A 18 -22.60 -32.04 16.03
C THR A 18 -21.40 -32.55 15.22
N GLU A 19 -21.45 -32.52 13.89
CA GLU A 19 -20.33 -32.84 13.01
C GLU A 19 -19.33 -31.69 12.97
N GLU A 20 -19.80 -30.45 12.77
CA GLU A 20 -19.00 -29.22 12.87
C GLU A 20 -18.35 -29.06 14.26
N GLN A 21 -19.06 -29.39 15.35
CA GLN A 21 -18.45 -29.39 16.68
C GLN A 21 -17.27 -30.37 16.77
N LYS A 22 -17.43 -31.60 16.26
CA LYS A 22 -16.36 -32.62 16.26
C LYS A 22 -15.17 -32.19 15.38
N LEU A 23 -15.43 -31.56 14.23
CA LEU A 23 -14.41 -31.01 13.34
C LEU A 23 -13.63 -29.88 14.05
N ASN A 24 -14.32 -28.92 14.66
CA ASN A 24 -13.69 -27.86 15.45
C ASN A 24 -12.88 -28.43 16.63
N GLU A 25 -13.39 -29.42 17.36
CA GLU A 25 -12.62 -30.11 18.40
C GLU A 25 -11.39 -30.84 17.85
N SER A 26 -11.45 -31.36 16.62
CA SER A 26 -10.30 -31.98 15.93
C SER A 26 -9.26 -30.93 15.55
N PHE A 27 -9.67 -29.82 14.91
CA PHE A 27 -8.78 -28.71 14.56
C PHE A 27 -8.12 -28.08 15.80
N GLN A 28 -8.81 -28.00 16.94
CA GLN A 28 -8.21 -27.53 18.20
C GLN A 28 -7.14 -28.50 18.72
N LYS A 29 -7.35 -29.81 18.62
CA LYS A 29 -6.35 -30.84 18.99
C LYS A 29 -5.14 -30.81 18.05
N GLU A 30 -5.36 -30.66 16.75
CA GLU A 30 -4.31 -30.52 15.73
C GLU A 30 -3.49 -29.24 15.92
N LEU A 31 -4.14 -28.10 16.17
CA LEU A 31 -3.48 -26.82 16.45
C LEU A 31 -2.62 -26.89 17.73
N LEU A 32 -3.10 -27.58 18.77
CA LEU A 32 -2.30 -27.84 19.97
C LEU A 32 -1.10 -28.75 19.69
N ALA A 33 -1.28 -29.83 18.92
CA ALA A 33 -0.19 -30.73 18.53
C ALA A 33 0.87 -29.98 17.70
N LEU A 34 0.46 -29.21 16.69
CA LEU A 34 1.33 -28.38 15.85
C LEU A 34 2.06 -27.31 16.67
N LYS A 35 1.40 -26.71 17.66
CA LYS A 35 2.01 -25.78 18.61
C LYS A 35 3.07 -26.46 19.50
N THR A 36 2.82 -27.69 19.96
CA THR A 36 3.84 -28.45 20.70
C THR A 36 5.02 -28.86 19.84
N GLN A 37 4.79 -29.27 18.58
CA GLN A 37 5.86 -29.58 17.63
C GLN A 37 6.71 -28.35 17.32
N LYS A 38 6.09 -27.21 16.96
CA LYS A 38 6.79 -25.94 16.71
C LYS A 38 7.65 -25.50 17.91
N ASN A 39 7.17 -25.71 19.14
CA ASN A 39 7.95 -25.41 20.34
C ASN A 39 9.15 -26.36 20.49
N ARG A 40 8.98 -27.65 20.19
CA ARG A 40 10.06 -28.65 20.18
C ARG A 40 11.11 -28.30 19.12
N ASP A 41 10.69 -28.07 17.88
CA ASP A 41 11.56 -27.68 16.76
C ASP A 41 12.36 -26.42 17.12
N MET A 42 11.74 -25.43 17.77
CA MET A 42 12.43 -24.23 18.24
C MET A 42 13.48 -24.53 19.32
N THR A 43 13.26 -25.50 20.22
CA THR A 43 14.28 -25.89 21.20
C THR A 43 15.44 -26.65 20.56
N GLU A 44 15.17 -27.55 19.60
CA GLU A 44 16.20 -28.28 18.87
C GLU A 44 17.02 -27.34 17.97
N MET A 45 16.37 -26.39 17.30
CA MET A 45 17.04 -25.33 16.52
C MET A 45 17.97 -24.46 17.37
N LYS A 46 17.56 -24.09 18.60
CA LYS A 46 18.42 -23.37 19.56
C LYS A 46 19.60 -24.21 20.04
N GLN A 47 19.39 -25.51 20.27
CA GLN A 47 20.47 -26.42 20.64
C GLN A 47 21.51 -26.56 19.52
N LEU A 48 21.06 -26.68 18.27
CA LEU A 48 21.95 -26.69 17.09
C LEU A 48 22.69 -25.36 16.91
N GLN A 49 22.02 -24.22 17.14
CA GLN A 49 22.66 -22.90 17.09
C GLN A 49 23.77 -22.75 18.15
N ASN A 50 23.53 -23.25 19.36
CA ASN A 50 24.55 -23.28 20.42
C ASN A 50 25.73 -24.18 20.02
N GLN A 51 25.48 -25.42 19.60
CA GLN A 51 26.53 -26.35 19.15
C GLN A 51 27.37 -25.79 17.99
N LEU A 52 26.73 -25.07 17.04
CA LEU A 52 27.43 -24.38 15.96
C LEU A 52 28.34 -23.25 16.49
N ASN A 53 27.86 -22.47 17.46
CA ASN A 53 28.66 -21.42 18.09
C ASN A 53 29.83 -21.98 18.92
N ASP A 54 29.61 -23.09 19.64
CA ASP A 54 30.65 -23.82 20.36
C ASP A 54 31.73 -24.31 19.40
N LYS A 55 31.34 -24.92 18.27
CA LYS A 55 32.27 -25.35 17.22
C LYS A 55 32.95 -24.20 16.49
N LEU A 56 32.30 -23.04 16.34
CA LEU A 56 32.95 -21.83 15.85
C LEU A 56 34.02 -21.32 16.82
N SER A 57 33.78 -21.43 18.13
CA SER A 57 34.78 -21.09 19.16
C SER A 57 35.96 -22.07 19.18
N GLU A 58 35.70 -23.36 19.01
CA GLU A 58 36.71 -24.42 18.86
C GLU A 58 37.59 -24.17 17.64
N ILE A 59 37.00 -23.86 16.48
CA ILE A 59 37.74 -23.55 15.24
C ILE A 59 38.63 -22.31 15.44
N ARG A 60 38.12 -21.23 16.05
CA ARG A 60 38.93 -20.04 16.35
C ARG A 60 40.09 -20.35 17.29
N ARG A 61 39.85 -21.16 18.34
CA ARG A 61 40.89 -21.62 19.28
C ARG A 61 41.97 -22.43 18.54
N LEU A 62 41.56 -23.40 17.72
CA LEU A 62 42.47 -24.23 16.93
C LEU A 62 43.25 -23.42 15.88
N GLN A 63 42.64 -22.38 15.29
CA GLN A 63 43.35 -21.45 14.41
C GLN A 63 44.42 -20.67 15.16
N SER A 64 44.11 -20.09 16.33
CA SER A 64 45.13 -19.42 17.16
C SER A 64 46.23 -20.39 17.66
N GLU A 65 45.88 -21.65 17.92
CA GLU A 65 46.83 -22.70 18.33
C GLU A 65 47.73 -23.16 17.17
N LEU A 66 47.24 -23.08 15.93
CA LEU A 66 48.03 -23.33 14.73
C LEU A 66 49.00 -22.16 14.51
N THR A 67 48.51 -20.93 14.40
CA THR A 67 49.37 -19.75 14.21
C THR A 67 50.39 -19.56 15.34
N ARG A 68 50.08 -19.96 16.58
CA ARG A 68 51.07 -20.02 17.66
C ARG A 68 52.20 -21.01 17.35
N ARG A 69 51.87 -22.22 16.90
CA ARG A 69 52.87 -23.25 16.54
C ARG A 69 53.65 -22.89 15.29
N ASP A 70 53.02 -22.31 14.27
CA ASP A 70 53.71 -21.86 13.05
C ASP A 70 54.81 -20.84 13.39
N ASN A 71 54.51 -19.86 14.26
CA ASN A 71 55.49 -18.88 14.78
C ASN A 71 56.57 -19.54 15.66
N GLU A 72 56.22 -20.55 16.45
CA GLU A 72 57.17 -21.31 17.28
C GLU A 72 58.10 -22.18 16.41
N GLU A 73 57.62 -22.75 15.30
CA GLU A 73 58.45 -23.47 14.33
C GLU A 73 59.38 -22.52 13.55
N GLU A 74 58.89 -21.37 13.06
CA GLU A 74 59.73 -20.38 12.37
C GLU A 74 60.83 -19.83 13.28
N THR A 75 60.50 -19.50 14.54
CA THR A 75 61.51 -19.05 15.52
C THR A 75 62.50 -20.15 15.88
N ASN A 76 62.08 -21.42 15.97
CA ASN A 76 62.99 -22.55 16.15
C ASN A 76 63.91 -22.76 14.93
N GLU A 77 63.43 -22.66 13.69
CA GLU A 77 64.31 -22.72 12.50
C GLU A 77 65.34 -21.58 12.49
N ILE A 78 64.95 -20.38 12.92
CA ILE A 78 65.87 -19.24 13.04
C ILE A 78 66.93 -19.52 14.12
N ILE A 79 66.54 -20.11 15.25
CA ILE A 79 67.46 -20.50 16.34
C ILE A 79 68.43 -21.59 15.87
N GLU A 80 67.98 -22.63 15.16
CA GLU A 80 68.87 -23.68 14.64
C GLU A 80 69.81 -23.17 13.54
N ARG A 81 69.32 -22.29 12.65
CA ARG A 81 70.21 -21.59 11.69
C ARG A 81 71.26 -20.73 12.41
N LEU A 82 70.88 -20.03 13.48
CA LEU A 82 71.81 -19.22 14.27
C LEU A 82 72.85 -20.09 15.00
N LYS A 83 72.44 -21.22 15.58
CA LYS A 83 73.36 -22.22 16.17
C LYS A 83 74.34 -22.77 15.14
N GLY A 84 73.88 -23.08 13.93
CA GLY A 84 74.74 -23.52 12.82
C GLY A 84 75.82 -22.48 12.48
N VAL A 85 75.43 -21.21 12.37
CA VAL A 85 76.38 -20.09 12.13
C VAL A 85 77.37 -19.94 13.29
N ILE A 86 76.92 -20.04 14.54
CA ILE A 86 77.79 -20.01 15.72
C ILE A 86 78.81 -21.15 15.68
N ALA A 87 78.38 -22.39 15.40
CA ALA A 87 79.26 -23.54 15.30
C ALA A 87 80.31 -23.39 14.17
N THR A 88 79.94 -22.84 13.02
CA THR A 88 80.91 -22.54 11.96
C THR A 88 81.91 -21.45 12.36
N LEU A 89 81.46 -20.39 13.06
CA LEU A 89 82.35 -19.34 13.56
C LEU A 89 83.28 -19.84 14.67
N GLU A 90 82.82 -20.75 15.53
CA GLU A 90 83.67 -21.42 16.54
C GLU A 90 84.73 -22.33 15.88
N GLN A 91 84.36 -23.03 14.80
CA GLN A 91 85.31 -23.83 14.01
C GLN A 91 86.34 -22.94 13.29
N GLU A 92 85.93 -21.85 12.65
CA GLU A 92 86.85 -20.87 12.05
C GLU A 92 87.78 -20.24 13.10
N ASN A 93 87.25 -19.89 14.27
CA ASN A 93 88.04 -19.29 15.36
C ASN A 93 89.04 -20.29 15.96
N THR A 94 88.72 -21.58 16.05
CA THR A 94 89.71 -22.61 16.43
C THR A 94 90.77 -22.82 15.34
N ASN A 95 90.39 -22.86 14.06
CA ASN A 95 91.33 -22.92 12.93
C ASN A 95 92.29 -21.72 12.90
N LEU A 96 91.77 -20.49 12.95
CA LEU A 96 92.58 -19.26 12.99
C LEU A 96 93.51 -19.19 14.21
N LYS A 97 93.11 -19.80 15.33
CA LYS A 97 93.94 -19.90 16.54
C LYS A 97 95.06 -20.92 16.39
N ILE A 98 94.87 -21.99 15.62
CA ILE A 98 95.91 -22.94 15.22
C ILE A 98 96.87 -22.28 14.23
N GLU A 99 96.36 -21.69 13.14
CA GLU A 99 97.17 -20.99 12.14
C GLU A 99 98.01 -19.87 12.78
N LYS A 100 97.43 -19.08 13.69
CA LYS A 100 98.17 -18.08 14.47
C LYS A 100 99.28 -18.70 15.32
N ALA A 101 99.07 -19.87 15.91
CA ALA A 101 100.09 -20.56 16.70
C ALA A 101 101.21 -21.13 15.81
N GLU A 102 100.89 -21.64 14.63
CA GLU A 102 101.88 -22.06 13.63
C GLU A 102 102.70 -20.87 13.11
N LEU A 103 102.04 -19.77 12.71
CA LEU A 103 102.71 -18.55 12.27
C LEU A 103 103.59 -17.94 13.38
N GLN A 104 103.13 -17.94 14.63
CA GLN A 104 103.96 -17.52 15.77
C GLN A 104 105.19 -18.45 15.92
N ALA A 105 105.00 -19.77 15.83
CA ALA A 105 106.11 -20.72 15.89
C ALA A 105 107.06 -20.62 14.68
N VAL A 106 106.60 -20.17 13.51
CA VAL A 106 107.45 -19.86 12.34
C VAL A 106 108.27 -18.58 12.58
N VAL A 107 107.67 -17.55 13.19
CA VAL A 107 108.38 -16.33 13.60
C VAL A 107 109.43 -16.64 14.66
N GLU A 108 109.12 -17.46 15.66
CA GLU A 108 110.06 -17.89 16.71
C GLU A 108 111.16 -18.83 16.18
N ARG A 109 110.90 -19.60 15.11
CA ARG A 109 111.90 -20.48 14.46
C ARG A 109 112.80 -19.77 13.44
N SER A 110 112.65 -18.47 13.20
CA SER A 110 113.53 -17.69 12.32
C SER A 110 114.90 -17.43 13.01
N PRO A 111 116.00 -18.13 12.67
CA PRO A 111 117.12 -18.26 13.58
C PRO A 111 118.29 -17.32 13.24
N LYS A 112 118.86 -16.70 14.27
CA LYS A 112 120.07 -15.88 14.16
C LYS A 112 121.33 -16.77 14.27
N SER A 113 121.91 -17.15 13.13
CA SER A 113 123.37 -17.37 12.94
C SER A 113 124.09 -18.64 13.49
N LEU A 114 124.49 -19.51 12.56
CA LEU A 114 125.85 -20.15 12.39
C LEU A 114 126.35 -21.39 13.20
N ARG A 115 126.80 -22.40 12.41
CA ARG A 115 128.12 -23.13 12.40
C ARG A 115 128.30 -24.59 12.92
N ALA A 116 129.13 -25.32 12.14
CA ALA A 116 130.00 -26.47 12.45
C ALA A 116 129.37 -27.86 12.78
N ASP A 117 130.00 -29.02 12.54
CA ASP A 117 131.10 -29.50 11.62
C ASP A 117 131.12 -31.06 11.64
N GLY A 118 131.78 -31.74 10.67
CA GLY A 118 132.05 -33.21 10.62
C GLY A 118 131.00 -34.06 9.85
N ASP A 119 131.30 -35.10 9.06
CA ASP A 119 132.22 -36.28 9.15
C ASP A 119 131.77 -37.38 10.14
N ALA A 120 131.77 -38.71 9.85
CA ALA A 120 132.02 -39.47 8.61
C ALA A 120 131.57 -40.97 8.74
N ASP A 121 132.00 -41.83 7.80
CA ASP A 121 132.06 -43.32 7.82
C ASP A 121 130.84 -44.22 7.45
N ASN A 122 131.16 -45.51 7.18
CA ASN A 122 130.54 -46.33 6.12
C ASN A 122 130.40 -47.86 6.52
N PRO A 123 130.56 -48.95 5.69
CA PRO A 123 129.52 -50.00 5.55
C PRO A 123 129.99 -51.48 5.73
N ASP A 124 129.25 -52.43 5.11
CA ASP A 124 129.65 -53.81 4.71
C ASP A 124 129.66 -54.89 5.82
N SER A 125 129.72 -56.23 5.60
CA SER A 125 129.46 -57.16 4.47
C SER A 125 129.09 -58.55 5.09
N SER A 126 128.26 -59.45 4.56
CA SER A 126 128.35 -60.34 3.37
C SER A 126 129.36 -61.53 3.41
N ASP A 127 128.78 -62.73 3.25
CA ASP A 127 129.29 -64.01 2.73
C ASP A 127 130.55 -64.74 3.31
N SER A 128 130.93 -65.86 2.67
CA SER A 128 131.37 -67.09 3.34
C SER A 128 132.60 -67.79 2.74
N ARG A 129 133.28 -68.65 3.54
CA ARG A 129 134.29 -69.61 3.04
C ARG A 129 134.60 -70.77 4.00
N PRO A 130 134.51 -72.04 3.57
CA PRO A 130 135.01 -73.20 4.31
C PRO A 130 136.17 -73.92 3.58
N THR A 131 137.17 -74.44 4.32
CA THR A 131 138.06 -75.53 3.84
C THR A 131 138.60 -76.33 5.05
N LYS A 132 139.10 -77.54 4.82
CA LYS A 132 139.29 -78.61 5.82
C LYS A 132 140.60 -79.38 5.56
N LEU A 133 141.02 -80.17 6.56
CA LEU A 133 142.05 -81.22 6.51
C LEU A 133 143.52 -80.77 6.52
N ASN A 134 144.30 -81.43 7.38
CA ASN A 134 145.49 -82.17 6.95
C ASN A 134 145.68 -83.37 7.90
N GLU A 135 146.23 -84.48 7.39
CA GLU A 135 146.42 -85.74 8.13
C GLU A 135 147.91 -86.14 8.21
N ALA A 136 148.15 -87.25 8.94
CA ALA A 136 149.09 -88.31 8.61
C ALA A 136 150.46 -88.38 9.31
N HIS A 137 150.98 -89.63 9.30
CA HIS A 137 152.28 -90.11 9.78
C HIS A 137 152.43 -90.18 11.33
N SER A 138 153.07 -91.18 11.94
CA SER A 138 153.82 -92.36 11.46
C SER A 138 153.70 -93.51 12.51
N SER A 139 153.40 -94.77 12.16
CA SER A 139 154.31 -95.84 11.69
C SER A 139 154.96 -96.72 12.79
N VAL A 140 154.66 -98.04 12.79
CA VAL A 140 155.46 -99.18 13.33
C VAL A 140 155.64 -99.19 14.88
N GLN A 141 155.36 -100.26 15.67
CA GLN A 141 155.56 -101.71 15.49
C GLN A 141 154.71 -102.57 16.46
N PHE A 142 154.28 -103.78 16.05
CA PHE A 142 153.55 -104.75 16.91
C PHE A 142 154.33 -105.15 18.19
N PRO A 143 153.61 -105.32 19.32
CA PRO A 143 153.61 -106.62 20.00
C PRO A 143 152.19 -107.13 20.31
N GLN A 144 151.89 -108.25 19.66
CA GLN A 144 150.65 -109.04 19.54
C GLN A 144 149.94 -109.49 20.85
N LYS A 145 149.60 -108.57 21.78
CA LYS A 145 148.51 -108.78 22.75
C LYS A 145 147.93 -107.47 23.32
N GLU A 146 148.77 -106.63 23.91
CA GLU A 146 148.30 -105.40 24.60
C GLU A 146 147.76 -104.35 23.62
N GLU A 147 148.30 -104.23 22.41
CA GLU A 147 147.73 -103.34 21.39
C GLU A 147 146.34 -103.81 20.90
N MET A 148 146.10 -105.12 20.87
CA MET A 148 144.77 -105.68 20.60
C MET A 148 143.81 -105.39 21.77
N GLU A 149 144.31 -105.42 23.00
CA GLU A 149 143.51 -105.12 24.19
C GLU A 149 143.21 -103.61 24.33
N LEU A 150 144.17 -102.73 24.05
CA LEU A 150 144.00 -101.28 24.00
C LEU A 150 143.15 -100.81 22.81
N SER A 151 143.31 -101.41 21.63
CA SER A 151 142.44 -101.11 20.48
C SER A 151 141.03 -101.66 20.66
N MET A 152 140.87 -102.81 21.33
CA MET A 152 139.56 -103.32 21.75
C MET A 152 138.91 -102.44 22.82
N GLN A 153 139.65 -101.98 23.83
CA GLN A 153 139.17 -101.00 24.82
C GLN A 153 138.82 -99.66 24.16
N LYS A 154 139.59 -99.21 23.17
CA LYS A 154 139.25 -98.04 22.36
C LYS A 154 137.99 -98.27 21.55
N LEU A 155 137.86 -99.39 20.84
CA LEU A 155 136.67 -99.71 20.07
C LEU A 155 135.42 -99.86 20.97
N GLU A 156 135.59 -100.40 22.17
CA GLU A 156 134.54 -100.51 23.19
C GLU A 156 134.17 -99.14 23.76
N LYS A 157 135.15 -98.23 23.96
CA LYS A 157 134.90 -96.83 24.34
C LYS A 157 134.18 -96.08 23.23
N ASP A 158 134.68 -96.14 22.00
CA ASP A 158 134.11 -95.49 20.82
C ASP A 158 132.68 -96.04 20.56
N LEU A 159 132.43 -97.33 20.80
CA LEU A 159 131.09 -97.94 20.74
C LEU A 159 130.20 -97.52 21.93
N LYS A 160 130.72 -97.38 23.15
CA LYS A 160 129.98 -96.82 24.29
C LYS A 160 129.63 -95.34 24.06
N GLU A 161 130.51 -94.58 23.43
CA GLU A 161 130.28 -93.16 23.07
C GLU A 161 129.31 -93.03 21.88
N ALA A 162 129.40 -93.91 20.88
CA ALA A 162 128.42 -94.01 19.80
C ALA A 162 127.03 -94.42 20.31
N CYS A 163 126.94 -95.38 21.26
CA CYS A 163 125.68 -95.70 21.95
C CYS A 163 125.14 -94.49 22.72
N ARG A 164 125.96 -93.80 23.53
CA ARG A 164 125.55 -92.57 24.23
C ARG A 164 125.11 -91.46 23.28
N ALA A 165 125.74 -91.32 22.12
CA ALA A 165 125.36 -90.35 21.09
C ALA A 165 124.04 -90.74 20.41
N ARG A 166 123.86 -92.00 20.02
CA ARG A 166 122.60 -92.57 19.54
C ARG A 166 121.47 -92.34 20.54
N ASP A 167 121.71 -92.62 21.82
CA ASP A 167 120.69 -92.55 22.87
C ASP A 167 120.29 -91.09 23.16
N LYS A 168 121.23 -90.14 23.06
CA LYS A 168 120.90 -88.69 23.03
C LYS A 168 120.09 -88.30 21.79
N VAL A 169 120.45 -88.79 20.61
CA VAL A 169 119.70 -88.52 19.37
C VAL A 169 118.29 -89.12 19.45
N LEU A 170 118.12 -90.29 20.07
CA LEU A 170 116.81 -90.90 20.34
C LEU A 170 116.01 -90.07 21.37
N GLN A 171 116.65 -89.49 22.39
CA GLN A 171 116.01 -88.59 23.35
C GLN A 171 115.54 -87.29 22.69
N GLU A 172 116.38 -86.61 21.91
CA GLU A 172 115.97 -85.40 21.18
C GLU A 172 114.97 -85.68 20.07
N LEU A 173 115.03 -86.85 19.40
CA LEU A 173 114.01 -87.28 18.44
C LEU A 173 112.67 -87.60 19.14
N THR A 174 112.69 -88.17 20.34
CA THR A 174 111.49 -88.36 21.17
C THR A 174 110.92 -87.02 21.59
N ARG A 175 111.76 -86.07 22.01
CA ARG A 175 111.37 -84.70 22.38
C ARG A 175 110.79 -83.93 21.21
N LEU A 176 111.41 -84.00 20.03
CA LEU A 176 110.92 -83.36 18.82
C LEU A 176 109.60 -83.98 18.35
N LYS A 177 109.45 -85.31 18.45
CA LYS A 177 108.18 -85.98 18.19
C LYS A 177 107.09 -85.54 19.16
N GLN A 178 107.40 -85.42 20.47
CA GLN A 178 106.45 -84.94 21.46
C GLN A 178 106.03 -83.50 21.16
N HIS A 179 106.99 -82.59 20.93
CA HIS A 179 106.69 -81.20 20.57
C HIS A 179 105.90 -81.07 19.25
N LEU A 180 106.10 -81.98 18.28
CA LEU A 180 105.29 -82.00 17.07
C LEU A 180 103.85 -82.42 17.37
N LEU A 181 103.64 -83.44 18.21
CA LEU A 181 102.31 -83.85 18.67
C LEU A 181 101.63 -82.79 19.54
N ASP A 182 102.37 -82.15 20.45
CA ASP A 182 101.87 -81.07 21.30
C ASP A 182 101.42 -79.87 20.43
N LYS A 183 102.18 -79.54 19.37
CA LYS A 183 101.79 -78.50 18.40
C LYS A 183 100.58 -78.95 17.55
N GLU A 184 100.56 -80.20 17.07
CA GLU A 184 99.45 -80.74 16.29
C GLU A 184 98.14 -80.72 17.09
N LEU A 185 98.20 -80.98 18.39
CA LEU A 185 97.09 -80.81 19.33
C LEU A 185 96.72 -79.33 19.53
N GLU A 186 97.67 -78.43 19.81
CA GLU A 186 97.39 -76.99 19.99
C GLU A 186 96.83 -76.33 18.70
N GLU A 187 97.20 -76.86 17.53
CA GLU A 187 96.70 -76.45 16.22
C GLU A 187 95.31 -77.06 15.94
N SER A 188 95.02 -78.27 16.42
CA SER A 188 93.68 -78.87 16.42
C SER A 188 92.71 -78.13 17.34
N ASP A 189 93.08 -77.87 18.59
CA ASP A 189 92.26 -77.14 19.57
C ASP A 189 91.88 -75.74 19.05
N LYS A 190 92.78 -75.09 18.30
CA LYS A 190 92.51 -73.81 17.63
C LYS A 190 91.59 -73.95 16.43
N MET A 191 91.75 -75.00 15.61
CA MET A 191 90.80 -75.27 14.51
C MET A 191 89.38 -75.55 15.03
N ASP A 192 89.24 -76.20 16.19
CA ASP A 192 87.94 -76.47 16.81
C ASP A 192 87.31 -75.19 17.39
N GLU A 193 88.07 -74.34 18.09
CA GLU A 193 87.58 -73.04 18.57
C GLU A 193 87.28 -72.04 17.43
N ASP A 194 88.12 -71.97 16.38
CA ASP A 194 87.84 -71.18 15.17
C ASP A 194 86.57 -71.70 14.45
N SER A 195 86.38 -73.02 14.37
CA SER A 195 85.17 -73.63 13.79
C SER A 195 83.92 -73.26 14.58
N LYS A 196 84.00 -73.28 15.92
CA LYS A 196 82.93 -72.84 16.83
C LYS A 196 82.61 -71.35 16.67
N ILE A 197 83.62 -70.48 16.59
CA ILE A 197 83.44 -69.05 16.30
C ILE A 197 82.76 -68.84 14.94
N ILE A 198 83.14 -69.60 13.92
CA ILE A 198 82.51 -69.55 12.59
C ILE A 198 81.04 -70.02 12.65
N GLU A 199 80.71 -71.03 13.45
CA GLU A 199 79.34 -71.51 13.62
C GLU A 199 78.47 -70.53 14.41
N GLU A 200 78.99 -69.93 15.50
CA GLU A 200 78.32 -68.86 16.25
C GLU A 200 78.05 -67.62 15.37
N LEU A 201 79.03 -67.22 14.53
CA LEU A 201 78.86 -66.14 13.56
C LEU A 201 77.82 -66.46 12.48
N ARG A 202 77.78 -67.69 11.96
CA ARG A 202 76.75 -68.14 11.01
C ARG A 202 75.36 -68.10 11.65
N ALA A 203 75.19 -68.67 12.84
CA ALA A 203 73.93 -68.64 13.56
C ALA A 203 73.45 -67.19 13.84
N SER A 204 74.37 -66.28 14.16
CA SER A 204 74.07 -64.85 14.30
C SER A 204 73.61 -64.21 12.97
N CYS A 205 74.29 -64.49 11.86
CA CYS A 205 73.90 -64.02 10.53
C CYS A 205 72.55 -64.57 10.06
N ASP A 206 72.26 -65.86 10.31
CA ASP A 206 70.98 -66.48 9.97
C ASP A 206 69.83 -65.94 10.82
N TYR A 207 70.08 -65.69 12.11
CA TYR A 207 69.13 -65.01 13.01
C TYR A 207 68.86 -63.57 12.55
N GLN A 208 69.90 -62.79 12.22
CA GLN A 208 69.76 -61.44 11.70
C GLN A 208 69.00 -61.42 10.36
N SER A 209 69.32 -62.33 9.44
CA SER A 209 68.63 -62.48 8.14
C SER A 209 67.16 -62.83 8.34
N SER A 210 66.86 -63.76 9.25
CA SER A 210 65.48 -64.11 9.64
C SER A 210 64.74 -62.91 10.25
N LYS A 211 65.43 -62.09 11.05
CA LYS A 211 64.86 -60.89 11.67
C LYS A 211 64.59 -59.81 10.62
N ILE A 212 65.51 -59.56 9.69
CA ILE A 212 65.33 -58.63 8.55
C ILE A 212 64.12 -59.07 7.72
N LEU A 213 64.06 -60.33 7.30
CA LEU A 213 62.95 -60.87 6.50
C LEU A 213 61.60 -60.81 7.24
N SER A 214 61.59 -60.89 8.58
CA SER A 214 60.37 -60.64 9.38
C SER A 214 59.93 -59.17 9.39
N LEU A 215 60.88 -58.23 9.40
CA LEU A 215 60.62 -56.79 9.38
C LEU A 215 60.22 -56.32 7.98
N GLU A 216 60.84 -56.85 6.93
CA GLU A 216 60.45 -56.61 5.54
C GLU A 216 59.00 -57.02 5.27
N LYS A 217 58.60 -58.22 5.73
CA LYS A 217 57.20 -58.68 5.63
C LYS A 217 56.24 -57.78 6.40
N ALA A 218 56.59 -57.37 7.62
CA ALA A 218 55.78 -56.44 8.41
C ALA A 218 55.66 -55.06 7.75
N LEU A 219 56.73 -54.57 7.12
CA LEU A 219 56.76 -53.30 6.39
C LEU A 219 55.93 -53.37 5.09
N GLN A 220 56.01 -54.46 4.33
CA GLN A 220 55.17 -54.67 3.15
C GLN A 220 53.68 -54.74 3.53
N GLN A 221 53.34 -55.45 4.62
CA GLN A 221 51.96 -55.47 5.13
C GLN A 221 51.49 -54.08 5.57
N ALA A 222 52.32 -53.33 6.31
CA ALA A 222 51.99 -51.96 6.71
C ALA A 222 51.78 -51.02 5.50
N ILE A 223 52.51 -51.22 4.40
CA ILE A 223 52.29 -50.47 3.15
C ILE A 223 50.96 -50.86 2.48
N THR A 224 50.61 -52.15 2.41
CA THR A 224 49.32 -52.57 1.84
C THR A 224 48.13 -52.08 2.68
N ASP A 225 48.25 -52.16 4.01
CA ASP A 225 47.23 -51.70 4.95
C ASP A 225 47.04 -50.17 4.84
N GLN A 226 48.15 -49.42 4.71
CA GLN A 226 48.10 -47.97 4.52
C GLN A 226 47.45 -47.59 3.18
N GLU A 227 47.70 -48.35 2.11
CA GLU A 227 47.10 -48.09 0.79
C GLU A 227 45.61 -48.44 0.76
N GLU A 228 45.19 -49.51 1.45
CA GLU A 228 43.77 -49.81 1.63
C GLU A 228 43.06 -48.70 2.42
N VAL A 229 43.66 -48.21 3.52
CA VAL A 229 43.11 -47.09 4.30
C VAL A 229 43.03 -45.80 3.47
N LYS A 230 44.05 -45.48 2.64
CA LYS A 230 43.98 -44.34 1.70
C LYS A 230 42.82 -44.48 0.73
N LYS A 231 42.65 -45.66 0.13
CA LYS A 231 41.56 -45.94 -0.82
C LYS A 231 40.20 -45.81 -0.15
N ASN A 232 40.00 -46.45 1.01
CA ASN A 232 38.73 -46.42 1.74
C ASN A 232 38.36 -44.98 2.15
N ASN A 233 39.33 -44.18 2.61
CA ASN A 233 39.14 -42.76 2.92
C ASN A 233 38.79 -41.94 1.66
N ASN A 234 39.39 -42.22 0.50
CA ASN A 234 39.04 -41.55 -0.76
C ASN A 234 37.62 -41.93 -1.23
N ASP A 235 37.23 -43.21 -1.11
CA ASP A 235 35.89 -43.70 -1.43
C ASP A 235 34.83 -43.09 -0.47
N GLU A 236 35.16 -42.88 0.80
CA GLU A 236 34.31 -42.16 1.77
C GLU A 236 34.23 -40.65 1.50
N LEU A 237 35.35 -40.02 1.16
CA LEU A 237 35.40 -38.60 0.78
C LEU A 237 34.56 -38.34 -0.49
N GLN A 238 34.60 -39.25 -1.47
CA GLN A 238 33.79 -39.16 -2.68
C GLN A 238 32.29 -39.33 -2.37
N LYS A 239 31.89 -40.34 -1.56
CA LYS A 239 30.49 -40.49 -1.09
C LYS A 239 30.01 -39.25 -0.32
N SER A 240 30.87 -38.69 0.54
CA SER A 240 30.58 -37.46 1.31
C SER A 240 30.34 -36.27 0.38
N LYS A 241 31.20 -36.10 -0.62
CA LYS A 241 31.09 -35.07 -1.67
C LYS A 241 29.84 -35.24 -2.54
N GLU A 242 29.46 -36.46 -2.87
CA GLU A 242 28.20 -36.78 -3.56
C GLU A 242 26.99 -36.41 -2.69
N MET A 243 26.95 -36.82 -1.42
CA MET A 243 25.87 -36.43 -0.49
C MET A 243 25.78 -34.90 -0.30
N VAL A 244 26.90 -34.19 -0.27
CA VAL A 244 26.93 -32.71 -0.20
C VAL A 244 26.38 -32.08 -1.49
N ASN A 245 26.66 -32.64 -2.66
CA ASN A 245 26.08 -32.17 -3.93
C ASN A 245 24.56 -32.43 -3.96
N ASP A 246 24.12 -33.63 -3.59
CA ASP A 246 22.71 -34.02 -3.44
C ASP A 246 21.94 -33.05 -2.54
N LEU A 247 22.50 -32.72 -1.36
CA LEU A 247 21.92 -31.76 -0.42
C LEU A 247 21.90 -30.34 -0.99
N LYS A 248 22.93 -29.94 -1.74
CA LYS A 248 23.02 -28.64 -2.42
C LYS A 248 21.98 -28.52 -3.54
N GLU A 249 21.72 -29.58 -4.30
CA GLU A 249 20.65 -29.60 -5.31
C GLU A 249 19.25 -29.56 -4.67
N LYS A 250 19.03 -30.36 -3.61
CA LYS A 250 17.79 -30.34 -2.82
C LYS A 250 17.53 -28.95 -2.21
N LEU A 251 18.55 -28.30 -1.64
CA LEU A 251 18.49 -26.93 -1.15
C LEU A 251 18.19 -25.92 -2.27
N SER A 252 18.82 -26.07 -3.44
CA SER A 252 18.57 -25.22 -4.61
C SER A 252 17.14 -25.36 -5.15
N SER A 253 16.60 -26.58 -5.14
CA SER A 253 15.20 -26.86 -5.52
C SER A 253 14.21 -26.28 -4.50
N CYS A 254 14.51 -26.41 -3.20
CA CYS A 254 13.74 -25.80 -2.12
C CYS A 254 13.72 -24.27 -2.24
N MET A 255 14.86 -23.62 -2.51
CA MET A 255 14.93 -22.17 -2.70
C MET A 255 14.08 -21.71 -3.88
N ARG A 256 14.19 -22.34 -5.06
CA ARG A 256 13.34 -22.04 -6.22
C ARG A 256 11.84 -22.18 -5.90
N THR A 257 11.48 -23.15 -5.06
CA THR A 257 10.10 -23.38 -4.64
C THR A 257 9.62 -22.27 -3.71
N ILE A 258 10.47 -21.81 -2.78
CA ILE A 258 10.22 -20.66 -1.90
C ILE A 258 10.06 -19.38 -2.75
N ASP A 259 10.96 -19.14 -3.71
CA ASP A 259 10.89 -17.97 -4.60
C ASP A 259 9.60 -17.96 -5.44
N ALA A 260 9.19 -19.12 -5.98
CA ALA A 260 7.91 -19.25 -6.67
C ALA A 260 6.71 -18.94 -5.74
N LYS A 261 6.73 -19.43 -4.50
CA LYS A 261 5.68 -19.10 -3.51
C LYS A 261 5.71 -17.64 -3.04
N ASN A 262 6.87 -17.00 -2.99
CA ASN A 262 6.98 -15.57 -2.75
C ASN A 262 6.32 -14.77 -3.89
N VAL A 263 6.53 -15.14 -5.16
CA VAL A 263 5.85 -14.52 -6.30
C VAL A 263 4.34 -14.76 -6.27
N GLU A 264 3.87 -15.98 -5.94
CA GLU A 264 2.44 -16.24 -5.74
C GLU A 264 1.85 -15.36 -4.63
N LEU A 265 2.53 -15.20 -3.49
CA LEU A 265 2.08 -14.36 -2.38
C LEU A 265 2.05 -12.86 -2.76
N MET A 266 3.04 -12.35 -3.49
CA MET A 266 3.02 -10.97 -4.00
C MET A 266 1.87 -10.75 -4.97
N ASN A 267 1.60 -11.70 -5.87
CA ASN A 267 0.47 -11.63 -6.80
C ASN A 267 -0.88 -11.66 -6.07
N LEU A 268 -1.02 -12.50 -5.04
CA LEU A 268 -2.23 -12.57 -4.20
C LEU A 268 -2.42 -11.28 -3.37
N GLN A 269 -1.35 -10.69 -2.84
CA GLN A 269 -1.42 -9.40 -2.15
C GLN A 269 -1.82 -8.26 -3.10
N GLY A 270 -1.30 -8.26 -4.34
CA GLY A 270 -1.70 -7.32 -5.38
C GLY A 270 -3.18 -7.46 -5.75
N ALA A 271 -3.66 -8.69 -5.97
CA ALA A 271 -5.06 -8.98 -6.25
C ALA A 271 -6.00 -8.60 -5.08
N LEU A 272 -5.57 -8.83 -3.83
CA LEU A 272 -6.31 -8.42 -2.64
C LEU A 272 -6.40 -6.88 -2.53
N GLY A 273 -5.29 -6.17 -2.80
CA GLY A 273 -5.27 -4.71 -2.85
C GLY A 273 -6.19 -4.15 -3.94
N GLN A 274 -6.19 -4.77 -5.12
CA GLN A 274 -7.13 -4.43 -6.19
C GLN A 274 -8.59 -4.68 -5.76
N TYR A 275 -8.89 -5.80 -5.11
CA TYR A 275 -10.25 -6.10 -4.63
C TYR A 275 -10.74 -5.09 -3.59
N TYR A 276 -9.88 -4.61 -2.68
CA TYR A 276 -10.25 -3.53 -1.75
C TYR A 276 -10.53 -2.21 -2.48
N ALA A 277 -9.71 -1.84 -3.47
CA ALA A 277 -9.94 -0.64 -4.28
C ALA A 277 -11.23 -0.74 -5.13
N GLU A 278 -11.54 -1.93 -5.66
CA GLU A 278 -12.77 -2.21 -6.41
C GLU A 278 -14.01 -2.19 -5.49
N SER A 279 -13.92 -2.71 -4.27
CA SER A 279 -14.98 -2.60 -3.26
C SER A 279 -15.23 -1.15 -2.85
N GLU A 280 -14.18 -0.37 -2.58
CA GLU A 280 -14.31 1.04 -2.23
C GLU A 280 -14.89 1.88 -3.40
N ALA A 281 -14.53 1.56 -4.64
CA ALA A 281 -15.13 2.15 -5.83
C ALA A 281 -16.60 1.75 -6.00
N LYS A 282 -16.95 0.48 -5.76
CA LYS A 282 -18.33 -0.02 -5.76
C LYS A 282 -19.17 0.72 -4.71
N ASP A 283 -18.66 0.87 -3.50
CA ASP A 283 -19.42 1.47 -2.39
C ASP A 283 -19.65 2.98 -2.60
N ARG A 284 -18.69 3.69 -3.22
CA ARG A 284 -18.91 5.05 -3.75
C ARG A 284 -20.03 5.09 -4.79
N LEU A 285 -19.98 4.21 -5.80
CA LEU A 285 -21.00 4.14 -6.86
C LEU A 285 -22.37 3.75 -6.30
N GLU A 286 -22.45 2.90 -5.28
CA GLU A 286 -23.71 2.53 -4.62
C GLU A 286 -24.30 3.72 -3.83
N GLY A 287 -23.45 4.57 -3.23
CA GLY A 287 -23.83 5.86 -2.65
C GLY A 287 -24.37 6.85 -3.69
N ASP A 288 -23.66 7.05 -4.81
CA ASP A 288 -24.12 7.91 -5.91
C ASP A 288 -25.46 7.43 -6.50
N LEU A 289 -25.62 6.11 -6.66
CA LEU A 289 -26.86 5.48 -7.14
C LEU A 289 -28.01 5.67 -6.13
N ALA A 290 -27.73 5.65 -4.82
CA ALA A 290 -28.71 5.97 -3.79
C ALA A 290 -29.16 7.46 -3.86
N LEU A 291 -28.23 8.39 -4.05
CA LEU A 291 -28.54 9.82 -4.24
C LEU A 291 -29.40 10.06 -5.49
N VAL A 292 -29.02 9.48 -6.63
CA VAL A 292 -29.81 9.58 -7.88
C VAL A 292 -31.20 8.95 -7.73
N ARG A 293 -31.36 7.89 -6.92
CA ARG A 293 -32.68 7.34 -6.57
C ARG A 293 -33.51 8.29 -5.70
N GLU A 294 -32.90 9.01 -4.75
CA GLU A 294 -33.59 10.02 -3.94
C GLU A 294 -34.02 11.22 -4.79
N GLU A 295 -33.14 11.73 -5.66
CA GLU A 295 -33.48 12.81 -6.60
C GLU A 295 -34.60 12.39 -7.57
N LEU A 296 -34.55 11.16 -8.12
CA LEU A 296 -35.61 10.62 -8.97
C LEU A 296 -36.94 10.48 -8.21
N ALA A 297 -36.91 10.01 -6.97
CA ALA A 297 -38.10 9.91 -6.13
C ALA A 297 -38.72 11.30 -5.88
N ARG A 298 -37.90 12.28 -5.50
CA ARG A 298 -38.31 13.68 -5.29
C ARG A 298 -38.88 14.33 -6.56
N LEU A 299 -38.27 14.09 -7.73
CA LEU A 299 -38.79 14.57 -9.01
C LEU A 299 -40.12 13.88 -9.37
N SER A 300 -40.30 12.60 -9.04
CA SER A 300 -41.57 11.89 -9.26
C SER A 300 -42.70 12.40 -8.33
N GLU A 301 -42.37 12.80 -7.11
CA GLU A 301 -43.30 13.42 -6.15
C GLU A 301 -43.71 14.83 -6.64
N LEU A 302 -42.77 15.68 -7.05
CA LEU A 302 -43.06 16.98 -7.64
C LEU A 302 -43.91 16.88 -8.94
N LEU A 303 -43.66 15.86 -9.77
CA LEU A 303 -44.46 15.60 -10.97
C LEU A 303 -45.89 15.15 -10.62
N LYS A 304 -46.05 14.34 -9.57
CA LYS A 304 -47.36 13.91 -9.07
C LYS A 304 -48.16 15.10 -8.52
N ASP A 305 -47.52 15.97 -7.73
CA ASP A 305 -48.13 17.20 -7.21
C ASP A 305 -48.52 18.16 -8.33
N ALA A 306 -47.69 18.30 -9.36
CA ALA A 306 -48.00 19.10 -10.55
C ALA A 306 -49.23 18.55 -11.30
N ASN A 307 -49.32 17.23 -11.48
CA ASN A 307 -50.50 16.59 -12.09
C ASN A 307 -51.77 16.80 -11.23
N GLN A 308 -51.68 16.68 -9.91
CA GLN A 308 -52.82 16.95 -9.02
C GLN A 308 -53.31 18.41 -9.14
N ARG A 309 -52.40 19.38 -9.20
CA ARG A 309 -52.75 20.80 -9.44
C ARG A 309 -53.39 21.01 -10.82
N ILE A 310 -52.91 20.33 -11.85
CA ILE A 310 -53.50 20.35 -13.19
C ILE A 310 -54.92 19.78 -13.18
N ASP A 311 -55.18 18.69 -12.45
CA ASP A 311 -56.51 18.08 -12.37
C ASP A 311 -57.50 18.90 -11.52
N ILE A 312 -57.04 19.59 -10.47
CA ILE A 312 -57.83 20.60 -9.75
C ILE A 312 -58.19 21.75 -10.69
N ALA A 313 -57.21 22.32 -11.40
CA ALA A 313 -57.45 23.42 -12.34
C ALA A 313 -58.36 23.03 -13.52
N LYS A 314 -58.36 21.75 -13.96
CA LYS A 314 -59.37 21.23 -14.90
C LYS A 314 -60.76 21.25 -14.29
N HIS A 315 -60.93 20.75 -13.06
CA HIS A 315 -62.23 20.75 -12.37
C HIS A 315 -62.76 22.18 -12.17
N GLU A 316 -61.93 23.12 -11.73
CA GLU A 316 -62.29 24.54 -11.60
C GLU A 316 -62.69 25.17 -12.95
N LYS A 317 -61.97 24.83 -14.03
CA LYS A 317 -62.31 25.24 -15.40
C LYS A 317 -63.64 24.62 -15.88
N ASP A 318 -63.91 23.35 -15.57
CA ASP A 318 -65.16 22.68 -15.95
C ASP A 318 -66.36 23.23 -15.14
N GLU A 319 -66.18 23.49 -13.85
CA GLU A 319 -67.20 24.12 -12.99
C GLU A 319 -67.49 25.57 -13.40
N THR A 320 -66.48 26.33 -13.82
CA THR A 320 -66.68 27.70 -14.36
C THR A 320 -67.32 27.70 -15.75
N LEU A 321 -67.04 26.70 -16.60
CA LEU A 321 -67.75 26.49 -17.86
C LEU A 321 -69.22 26.09 -17.63
N GLU A 322 -69.53 25.27 -16.63
CA GLU A 322 -70.91 24.93 -16.29
C GLU A 322 -71.66 26.20 -15.83
N LYS A 323 -71.09 26.96 -14.88
CA LYS A 323 -71.65 28.25 -14.43
C LYS A 323 -71.84 29.23 -15.58
N LEU A 324 -70.88 29.31 -16.51
CA LEU A 324 -71.03 30.12 -17.72
C LEU A 324 -72.24 29.66 -18.53
N SER A 325 -72.37 28.37 -18.85
CA SER A 325 -73.52 27.84 -19.61
C SER A 325 -74.88 28.07 -18.92
N GLN A 326 -74.93 27.99 -17.59
CA GLN A 326 -76.12 28.33 -16.81
C GLN A 326 -76.46 29.82 -16.94
N THR A 327 -75.47 30.72 -16.84
CA THR A 327 -75.71 32.17 -17.04
C THR A 327 -76.06 32.53 -18.48
N GLU A 328 -75.51 31.85 -19.48
CA GLU A 328 -75.88 32.01 -20.89
C GLU A 328 -77.33 31.57 -21.15
N MET A 329 -77.77 30.45 -20.55
CA MET A 329 -79.16 30.01 -20.62
C MET A 329 -80.13 31.02 -19.98
N LEU A 330 -79.81 31.54 -18.79
CA LEU A 330 -80.60 32.59 -18.13
C LEU A 330 -80.59 33.91 -18.93
N LEU A 331 -79.48 34.24 -19.61
CA LEU A 331 -79.38 35.38 -20.50
C LEU A 331 -80.26 35.20 -21.75
N LEU A 332 -80.32 33.99 -22.33
CA LEU A 332 -81.18 33.67 -23.47
C LEU A 332 -82.66 33.68 -23.10
N GLU A 333 -83.03 33.15 -21.94
CA GLU A 333 -84.40 33.27 -21.41
C GLU A 333 -84.75 34.74 -21.13
N GLY A 334 -83.83 35.49 -20.52
CA GLY A 334 -83.95 36.94 -20.30
C GLY A 334 -84.19 37.70 -21.60
N LYS A 335 -83.41 37.43 -22.65
CA LYS A 335 -83.60 37.99 -24.00
C LYS A 335 -84.96 37.60 -24.59
N SER A 336 -85.39 36.35 -24.46
CA SER A 336 -86.72 35.90 -24.91
C SER A 336 -87.85 36.64 -24.18
N ARG A 337 -87.72 36.87 -22.87
CA ARG A 337 -88.68 37.63 -22.06
C ARG A 337 -88.70 39.11 -22.43
N VAL A 338 -87.54 39.72 -22.68
CA VAL A 338 -87.46 41.09 -23.20
C VAL A 338 -88.15 41.19 -24.55
N HIS A 339 -87.87 40.28 -25.48
CA HIS A 339 -88.48 40.32 -26.82
C HIS A 339 -90.01 40.18 -26.81
N LYS A 340 -90.57 39.33 -25.94
CA LYS A 340 -92.01 39.23 -25.70
C LYS A 340 -92.60 40.55 -25.17
N LEU A 341 -91.89 41.21 -24.24
CA LEU A 341 -92.29 42.51 -23.71
C LEU A 341 -92.16 43.63 -24.75
N GLU A 342 -91.19 43.59 -25.65
CA GLU A 342 -91.05 44.50 -26.80
C GLU A 342 -92.22 44.32 -27.79
N GLU A 343 -92.54 43.07 -28.15
CA GLU A 343 -93.71 42.74 -28.95
C GLU A 343 -95.00 43.29 -28.34
N ASP A 344 -95.23 43.05 -27.05
CA ASP A 344 -96.44 43.49 -26.36
C ASP A 344 -96.46 45.01 -26.18
N ASN A 345 -95.30 45.66 -25.99
CA ASN A 345 -95.20 47.12 -26.04
C ASN A 345 -95.55 47.66 -27.45
N MET A 346 -95.11 46.99 -28.53
CA MET A 346 -95.50 47.34 -29.90
C MET A 346 -96.98 47.10 -30.17
N LYS A 347 -97.59 46.04 -29.61
CA LYS A 347 -99.05 45.78 -29.71
C LYS A 347 -99.82 46.89 -28.99
N LEU A 348 -99.40 47.27 -27.78
CA LEU A 348 -99.99 48.36 -27.00
C LEU A 348 -99.82 49.74 -27.68
N ARG A 349 -98.65 50.03 -28.26
CA ARG A 349 -98.44 51.27 -29.06
C ARG A 349 -99.38 51.33 -30.25
N ARG A 350 -99.50 50.26 -31.05
CA ARG A 350 -100.44 50.23 -32.18
C ARG A 350 -101.89 50.37 -31.74
N ALA A 351 -102.29 49.76 -30.61
CA ALA A 351 -103.63 49.93 -30.06
C ALA A 351 -103.90 51.36 -29.58
N LEU A 352 -102.90 52.02 -28.99
CA LEU A 352 -102.95 53.44 -28.61
C LEU A 352 -103.01 54.37 -29.83
N GLU A 353 -102.19 54.10 -30.86
CA GLU A 353 -102.22 54.84 -32.13
C GLU A 353 -103.57 54.69 -32.84
N GLN A 354 -104.17 53.50 -32.84
CA GLN A 354 -105.52 53.26 -33.36
C GLN A 354 -106.60 53.98 -32.56
N SER A 355 -106.51 53.99 -31.22
CA SER A 355 -107.47 54.71 -30.38
C SER A 355 -107.35 56.23 -30.52
N MET A 356 -106.13 56.76 -30.63
CA MET A 356 -105.83 58.16 -30.93
C MET A 356 -106.32 58.56 -32.33
N THR A 357 -106.13 57.70 -33.34
CA THR A 357 -106.62 57.92 -34.71
C THR A 357 -108.15 57.93 -34.75
N ARG A 358 -108.81 57.03 -34.00
CA ARG A 358 -110.26 57.01 -33.85
C ARG A 358 -110.77 58.26 -33.12
N LEU A 359 -110.10 58.69 -32.05
CA LEU A 359 -110.42 59.92 -31.32
C LEU A 359 -110.31 61.14 -32.25
N ASN A 360 -109.15 61.33 -32.89
CA ASN A 360 -108.88 62.46 -33.79
C ASN A 360 -109.86 62.51 -34.96
N ARG A 361 -110.25 61.36 -35.52
CA ARG A 361 -111.30 61.31 -36.55
C ARG A 361 -112.66 61.73 -36.00
N MET A 362 -113.04 61.23 -34.82
CA MET A 362 -114.30 61.61 -34.17
C MET A 362 -114.35 63.08 -33.74
N SER A 363 -113.22 63.73 -33.46
CA SER A 363 -113.15 65.17 -33.16
C SER A 363 -113.09 66.05 -34.41
N VAL A 364 -112.48 65.60 -35.51
CA VAL A 364 -112.50 66.35 -36.77
C VAL A 364 -113.90 66.32 -37.40
N ASP A 365 -114.60 65.18 -37.36
CA ASP A 365 -115.96 65.08 -37.91
C ASP A 365 -117.00 65.90 -37.09
N SER A 366 -116.72 66.31 -35.85
CA SER A 366 -117.67 67.09 -35.03
C SER A 366 -117.70 68.60 -35.33
N ASP A 367 -116.59 69.17 -35.81
CA ASP A 367 -116.47 70.63 -35.96
C ASP A 367 -117.15 71.18 -37.23
N PHE A 368 -117.49 70.31 -38.20
CA PHE A 368 -118.07 70.70 -39.48
C PHE A 368 -119.61 70.64 -39.56
N PHE A 369 -120.30 70.09 -38.56
CA PHE A 369 -121.75 69.80 -38.65
C PHE A 369 -122.57 70.34 -37.47
N VAL A 370 -122.91 71.64 -37.53
CA VAL A 370 -123.96 72.22 -36.68
C VAL A 370 -125.34 71.71 -37.15
N ASP A 371 -126.15 71.14 -36.25
CA ASP A 371 -127.49 70.62 -36.62
C ASP A 371 -128.35 71.70 -37.29
N ARG A 372 -128.72 71.45 -38.55
CA ARG A 372 -129.61 72.29 -39.36
C ARG A 372 -130.91 72.67 -38.63
N ARG A 373 -131.42 71.84 -37.71
CA ARG A 373 -132.60 72.17 -36.89
C ARG A 373 -132.32 73.30 -35.90
N ILE A 374 -131.14 73.35 -35.29
CA ILE A 374 -130.71 74.43 -34.40
C ILE A 374 -130.55 75.72 -35.21
N VAL A 375 -129.87 75.65 -36.36
CA VAL A 375 -129.66 76.78 -37.28
C VAL A 375 -130.99 77.37 -37.76
N ILE A 376 -131.94 76.54 -38.20
CA ILE A 376 -133.28 76.97 -38.60
C ILE A 376 -134.02 77.59 -37.41
N LYS A 377 -133.97 76.97 -36.23
CA LYS A 377 -134.68 77.48 -35.05
C LYS A 377 -134.16 78.86 -34.63
N LEU A 378 -132.85 79.09 -34.68
CA LEU A 378 -132.23 80.39 -34.44
C LEU A 378 -132.70 81.45 -35.45
N LEU A 379 -132.61 81.16 -36.76
CA LEU A 379 -133.12 82.03 -37.83
C LEU A 379 -134.60 82.38 -37.64
N VAL A 380 -135.44 81.38 -37.37
CA VAL A 380 -136.87 81.58 -37.11
C VAL A 380 -137.08 82.48 -35.89
N THR A 381 -136.38 82.25 -34.77
CA THR A 381 -136.52 83.13 -33.59
C THR A 381 -135.99 84.54 -33.81
N TYR A 382 -134.99 84.75 -34.68
CA TYR A 382 -134.49 86.08 -35.04
C TYR A 382 -135.55 86.89 -35.79
N PHE A 383 -136.20 86.30 -36.80
CA PHE A 383 -137.31 86.94 -37.52
C PHE A 383 -138.56 87.11 -36.63
N HIS A 384 -138.91 86.11 -35.82
CA HIS A 384 -140.15 86.13 -35.02
C HIS A 384 -140.08 87.04 -33.77
N ARG A 385 -138.90 87.58 -33.44
CA ARG A 385 -138.68 88.52 -32.32
C ARG A 385 -138.13 89.88 -32.78
N ASN A 386 -138.63 90.39 -33.91
CA ASN A 386 -138.27 91.70 -34.48
C ASN A 386 -136.75 91.95 -34.53
N HIS A 387 -135.98 91.00 -35.05
CA HIS A 387 -134.53 91.11 -35.23
C HIS A 387 -133.73 91.30 -33.92
N SER A 388 -134.10 90.58 -32.86
CA SER A 388 -133.43 90.62 -31.56
C SER A 388 -131.92 90.32 -31.65
N LYS A 389 -131.07 91.31 -31.29
CA LYS A 389 -129.60 91.21 -31.38
C LYS A 389 -128.99 90.04 -30.59
N GLU A 390 -129.58 89.62 -29.48
CA GLU A 390 -129.10 88.49 -28.67
C GLU A 390 -129.13 87.16 -29.43
N VAL A 391 -130.16 86.93 -30.26
CA VAL A 391 -130.25 85.73 -31.10
C VAL A 391 -129.23 85.79 -32.23
N LEU A 392 -128.93 86.99 -32.75
CA LEU A 392 -127.92 87.20 -33.77
C LEU A 392 -126.49 86.98 -33.23
N ASP A 393 -126.21 87.44 -32.01
CA ASP A 393 -124.95 87.15 -31.28
C ASP A 393 -124.78 85.65 -31.02
N LEU A 394 -125.84 84.97 -30.58
CA LEU A 394 -125.82 83.51 -30.38
C LEU A 394 -125.63 82.76 -31.71
N MET A 395 -126.26 83.21 -32.80
CA MET A 395 -126.01 82.68 -34.15
C MET A 395 -124.55 82.85 -34.56
N VAL A 396 -123.99 84.06 -34.46
CA VAL A 396 -122.58 84.36 -34.76
C VAL A 396 -121.64 83.41 -34.03
N ARG A 397 -121.93 83.14 -32.75
CA ARG A 397 -121.11 82.26 -31.89
C ARG A 397 -121.28 80.76 -32.19
N MET A 398 -122.48 80.30 -32.53
CA MET A 398 -122.75 78.88 -32.86
C MET A 398 -122.43 78.50 -34.32
N LEU A 399 -122.49 79.44 -35.25
CA LEU A 399 -122.22 79.22 -36.68
C LEU A 399 -120.78 79.61 -37.09
N GLY A 400 -119.97 80.11 -36.16
CA GLY A 400 -118.58 80.47 -36.43
C GLY A 400 -118.41 81.60 -37.46
N PHE A 401 -119.29 82.59 -37.47
CA PHE A 401 -119.24 83.70 -38.44
C PHE A 401 -117.89 84.42 -38.39
N SER A 402 -117.30 84.69 -39.56
CA SER A 402 -116.06 85.46 -39.65
C SER A 402 -116.27 86.90 -39.14
N GLU A 403 -115.20 87.57 -38.71
CA GLU A 403 -115.28 88.97 -38.29
C GLU A 403 -115.78 89.87 -39.44
N ASP A 404 -115.42 89.54 -40.68
CA ASP A 404 -115.94 90.18 -41.91
C ASP A 404 -117.47 90.01 -42.06
N ASP A 405 -118.04 88.90 -41.61
CA ASP A 405 -119.48 88.66 -41.69
C ASP A 405 -120.21 89.42 -40.58
N LYS A 406 -119.66 89.42 -39.36
CA LYS A 406 -120.18 90.18 -38.20
C LYS A 406 -120.30 91.68 -38.49
N GLN A 407 -119.37 92.24 -39.27
CA GLN A 407 -119.45 93.63 -39.74
C GLN A 407 -120.63 93.84 -40.70
N ARG A 408 -120.88 92.92 -41.64
CA ARG A 408 -121.97 93.04 -42.63
C ARG A 408 -123.37 92.96 -42.01
N ILE A 409 -123.52 92.27 -40.87
CA ILE A 409 -124.78 92.21 -40.09
C ILE A 409 -124.87 93.26 -38.96
N GLY A 410 -124.01 94.28 -38.96
CA GLY A 410 -124.20 95.49 -38.14
C GLY A 410 -123.98 95.32 -36.63
N MET A 411 -123.14 94.35 -36.22
CA MET A 411 -122.87 94.06 -34.81
C MET A 411 -121.60 94.73 -34.23
N ALA A 412 -120.78 95.38 -35.06
CA ALA A 412 -119.43 95.80 -34.69
C ALA A 412 -119.34 97.09 -33.84
N GLN A 413 -119.69 97.02 -32.54
CA GLN A 413 -119.20 97.98 -31.54
C GLN A 413 -119.23 97.43 -30.09
N GLN A 414 -118.19 97.77 -29.31
CA GLN A 414 -117.94 97.46 -27.88
C GLN A 414 -117.40 96.05 -27.52
N GLY A 415 -116.51 95.98 -26.50
CA GLY A 415 -116.43 94.80 -25.59
C GLY A 415 -115.08 94.06 -25.45
N ALA A 416 -114.12 94.60 -24.70
CA ALA A 416 -112.79 94.01 -24.48
C ALA A 416 -112.70 92.72 -23.60
N GLY A 417 -112.02 91.68 -24.11
CA GLY A 417 -110.77 91.11 -23.54
C GLY A 417 -110.71 90.12 -22.33
N LYS A 418 -109.56 89.40 -22.27
CA LYS A 418 -108.75 89.01 -21.06
C LYS A 418 -109.06 87.70 -20.27
N GLY A 419 -108.00 86.93 -19.93
CA GLY A 419 -107.98 85.73 -19.03
C GLY A 419 -107.58 84.42 -19.75
N VAL A 420 -106.68 83.50 -19.32
CA VAL A 420 -106.10 83.09 -18.00
C VAL A 420 -107.18 82.46 -17.07
N VAL A 421 -107.07 81.25 -16.46
CA VAL A 421 -106.04 80.55 -15.62
C VAL A 421 -106.14 78.98 -15.85
N ARG A 422 -105.67 77.92 -15.11
CA ARG A 422 -104.97 77.57 -13.83
C ARG A 422 -104.43 76.10 -13.83
N GLY A 423 -103.24 75.83 -13.25
CA GLY A 423 -102.85 74.53 -12.62
C GLY A 423 -102.33 73.40 -13.55
N VAL A 424 -101.70 72.30 -13.08
CA VAL A 424 -101.33 71.75 -11.74
C VAL A 424 -100.04 70.91 -11.94
N LEU A 425 -98.85 71.15 -11.35
CA LEU A 425 -98.35 71.15 -9.96
C LEU A 425 -98.23 69.74 -9.27
N GLY A 426 -97.01 69.17 -9.19
CA GLY A 426 -96.74 67.95 -8.39
C GLY A 426 -95.30 67.39 -8.44
N PHE A 427 -94.55 67.48 -7.32
CA PHE A 427 -93.32 66.73 -6.97
C PHE A 427 -93.71 65.44 -6.16
N PRO A 428 -92.83 64.50 -5.72
CA PRO A 428 -91.35 64.51 -5.51
C PRO A 428 -90.59 63.26 -6.06
N GLY A 429 -89.29 62.96 -5.84
CA GLY A 429 -88.15 63.75 -5.31
C GLY A 429 -87.14 62.96 -4.42
N ARG A 430 -85.83 63.27 -4.53
CA ARG A 430 -84.70 62.96 -3.58
C ARG A 430 -84.23 61.49 -3.38
N LEU A 431 -83.02 61.18 -2.87
CA LEU A 431 -81.64 61.73 -3.04
C LEU A 431 -80.59 60.84 -2.29
N VAL A 432 -79.63 60.23 -3.01
CA VAL A 432 -78.26 59.80 -2.57
C VAL A 432 -77.44 59.65 -3.86
N GLY A 433 -76.18 60.10 -4.06
CA GLY A 433 -75.22 60.85 -3.22
C GLY A 433 -73.88 60.11 -3.12
N GLY A 434 -72.75 60.54 -3.72
CA GLY A 434 -72.45 61.67 -4.62
C GLY A 434 -70.94 61.78 -4.88
N ILE A 435 -70.43 62.95 -5.32
CA ILE A 435 -68.98 63.32 -5.43
C ILE A 435 -68.24 62.60 -6.61
N LEU A 436 -67.27 63.11 -7.40
CA LEU A 436 -66.56 64.41 -7.61
C LEU A 436 -66.70 64.77 -9.14
N GLY A 437 -66.60 66.01 -9.66
CA GLY A 437 -65.40 66.85 -9.86
C GLY A 437 -64.30 66.20 -10.73
N GLY A 438 -63.67 66.85 -11.73
CA GLY A 438 -63.87 68.19 -12.31
C GLY A 438 -62.60 68.75 -13.00
N SER A 439 -62.77 69.66 -13.97
CA SER A 439 -61.72 70.39 -14.72
C SER A 439 -60.90 69.63 -15.78
N SER A 440 -60.20 70.38 -16.64
CA SER A 440 -59.37 69.90 -17.75
C SER A 440 -58.09 70.74 -17.83
N SER A 441 -56.93 70.09 -17.93
CA SER A 441 -55.72 70.63 -18.59
C SER A 441 -54.69 69.53 -18.85
N GLU A 442 -54.61 69.10 -20.10
CA GLU A 442 -53.37 68.82 -20.86
C GLU A 442 -52.04 68.63 -20.09
N ALA A 443 -51.61 67.37 -19.95
CA ALA A 443 -50.21 66.96 -19.74
C ALA A 443 -49.99 65.54 -20.33
N SER A 444 -48.80 65.26 -20.87
CA SER A 444 -48.54 64.05 -21.69
C SER A 444 -48.11 62.82 -20.86
N ALA A 445 -48.75 61.68 -21.13
CA ALA A 445 -48.36 60.32 -20.72
C ALA A 445 -48.94 59.30 -21.72
N PRO A 446 -48.43 58.06 -21.83
CA PRO A 446 -48.65 57.20 -23.00
C PRO A 446 -50.02 56.49 -23.05
N VAL A 447 -50.36 56.02 -24.25
CA VAL A 447 -51.55 55.20 -24.55
C VAL A 447 -51.50 53.88 -23.77
N PRO A 448 -52.55 53.51 -23.01
CA PRO A 448 -52.64 52.19 -22.39
C PRO A 448 -52.95 51.12 -23.44
N THR A 449 -52.34 49.94 -23.32
CA THR A 449 -52.64 48.77 -24.15
C THR A 449 -53.80 47.97 -23.56
N ASP A 450 -54.65 47.40 -24.42
CA ASP A 450 -55.98 46.83 -24.08
C ASP A 450 -56.01 45.55 -23.21
N ASN A 451 -54.98 45.30 -22.39
CA ASN A 451 -54.80 44.07 -21.61
C ASN A 451 -54.70 44.27 -20.08
N GLN A 452 -54.91 45.49 -19.56
CA GLN A 452 -54.99 45.70 -18.10
C GLN A 452 -56.38 45.35 -17.58
N SER A 453 -56.47 44.51 -16.56
CA SER A 453 -57.75 44.06 -16.00
C SER A 453 -58.40 45.16 -15.18
N PHE A 454 -59.74 45.15 -15.13
CA PHE A 454 -60.50 45.96 -14.17
C PHE A 454 -60.07 45.71 -12.72
N ALA A 455 -59.57 44.50 -12.42
CA ALA A 455 -58.99 44.17 -11.11
C ALA A 455 -57.67 44.93 -10.85
N ASP A 456 -56.79 45.04 -11.86
CA ASP A 456 -55.51 45.76 -11.73
C ASP A 456 -55.75 47.26 -11.54
N LEU A 457 -56.69 47.83 -12.30
CA LEU A 457 -57.14 49.23 -12.13
C LEU A 457 -57.79 49.48 -10.76
N TRP A 458 -58.44 48.47 -10.15
CA TRP A 458 -58.94 48.55 -8.77
C TRP A 458 -57.83 48.42 -7.73
N VAL A 459 -56.79 47.62 -7.99
CA VAL A 459 -55.60 47.53 -7.11
C VAL A 459 -54.83 48.85 -7.15
N ASP A 460 -54.59 49.42 -8.34
CA ASP A 460 -53.99 50.75 -8.49
C ASP A 460 -54.84 51.85 -7.86
N PHE A 461 -56.18 51.79 -8.01
CA PHE A 461 -57.08 52.73 -7.33
C PHE A 461 -56.99 52.60 -5.80
N LEU A 462 -57.01 51.40 -5.25
CA LEU A 462 -56.91 51.17 -3.80
C LEU A 462 -55.54 51.58 -3.25
N LEU A 463 -54.45 51.23 -3.94
CA LEU A 463 -53.09 51.67 -3.60
C LEU A 463 -52.99 53.20 -3.58
N LYS A 464 -53.53 53.86 -4.61
CA LYS A 464 -53.57 55.31 -4.73
C LYS A 464 -54.50 55.98 -3.71
N GLU A 465 -55.59 55.33 -3.32
CA GLU A 465 -56.46 55.81 -2.24
C GLU A 465 -55.81 55.63 -0.86
N THR A 466 -54.98 54.60 -0.65
CA THR A 466 -54.15 54.49 0.54
C THR A 466 -53.02 55.52 0.56
N GLU A 467 -52.32 55.72 -0.56
CA GLU A 467 -51.27 56.74 -0.70
C GLU A 467 -51.85 58.15 -0.48
N GLU A 468 -53.00 58.50 -1.07
CA GLU A 468 -53.60 59.83 -0.90
C GLU A 468 -54.24 60.02 0.50
N ARG A 469 -54.61 58.94 1.18
CA ARG A 469 -55.04 58.97 2.59
C ARG A 469 -53.84 59.18 3.51
N GLU A 470 -52.76 58.43 3.36
CA GLU A 470 -51.50 58.61 4.10
C GLU A 470 -50.90 60.01 3.84
N ARG A 471 -50.93 60.49 2.58
CA ARG A 471 -50.47 61.84 2.22
C ARG A 471 -51.36 62.94 2.83
N ARG A 472 -52.64 62.67 3.10
CA ARG A 472 -53.52 63.57 3.86
C ARG A 472 -53.19 63.55 5.35
N GLU A 473 -53.05 62.38 5.96
CA GLU A 473 -52.67 62.22 7.36
C GLU A 473 -51.30 62.87 7.66
N LEU A 474 -50.32 62.77 6.75
CA LEU A 474 -49.03 63.45 6.85
C LEU A 474 -49.15 64.99 6.76
N MET A 475 -50.06 65.52 5.94
CA MET A 475 -50.32 66.97 5.88
C MET A 475 -51.08 67.48 7.12
N GLU A 476 -51.99 66.68 7.67
CA GLU A 476 -52.78 67.02 8.85
C GLU A 476 -51.94 66.92 10.15
N ALA A 477 -51.07 65.93 10.25
CA ALA A 477 -50.05 65.83 11.31
C ALA A 477 -49.05 66.99 11.26
N ALA A 478 -48.63 67.44 10.06
CA ALA A 478 -47.78 68.61 9.91
C ALA A 478 -48.48 69.90 10.36
N ALA A 479 -49.77 70.07 10.02
CA ALA A 479 -50.56 71.24 10.42
C ALA A 479 -50.74 71.34 11.96
N ASN A 480 -50.97 70.22 12.63
CA ASN A 480 -51.18 70.16 14.09
C ASN A 480 -49.91 70.29 14.94
N SER A 481 -48.74 70.56 14.33
CA SER A 481 -47.44 70.65 15.02
C SER A 481 -47.01 72.08 15.45
N LYS A 482 -47.89 73.09 15.32
CA LYS A 482 -47.52 74.52 15.40
C LYS A 482 -48.20 75.33 16.53
N GLY A 483 -48.19 74.77 17.74
CA GLY A 483 -48.60 75.41 19.01
C GLY A 483 -49.07 74.33 19.99
N ASP A 484 -48.67 74.29 21.27
CA ASP A 484 -48.13 75.36 22.13
C ASP A 484 -46.85 74.94 22.89
N SER A 485 -46.34 75.75 23.84
CA SER A 485 -45.03 75.57 24.50
C SER A 485 -45.07 75.41 26.02
N ALA A 486 -44.13 74.60 26.56
CA ALA A 486 -43.88 74.33 27.99
C ALA A 486 -44.98 73.50 28.72
N GLU A 487 -44.76 72.85 29.87
CA GLU A 487 -43.61 72.90 30.81
C GLU A 487 -43.41 71.55 31.58
N GLU A 488 -42.14 71.23 31.87
CA GLU A 488 -41.58 70.42 32.99
C GLU A 488 -42.08 69.03 33.52
N LYS A 489 -41.06 68.22 33.87
CA LYS A 489 -40.90 67.34 35.07
C LYS A 489 -41.48 65.90 35.17
N ASN A 490 -40.56 64.97 34.90
CA ASN A 490 -40.03 63.96 35.85
C ASN A 490 -40.79 62.67 36.27
N SER A 491 -40.03 61.57 36.15
CA SER A 491 -39.81 60.47 37.12
C SER A 491 -40.37 59.07 36.88
N SER A 492 -39.47 58.12 37.14
CA SER A 492 -39.52 56.66 37.06
C SER A 492 -40.43 55.95 38.08
N LEU A 493 -40.84 54.69 37.80
CA LEU A 493 -40.32 53.50 38.50
C LEU A 493 -40.66 52.19 37.72
N ALA A 494 -40.21 51.03 38.19
CA ALA A 494 -40.23 49.76 37.46
C ALA A 494 -41.04 48.62 38.14
N GLY A 495 -41.58 47.73 37.29
CA GLY A 495 -41.58 46.27 37.49
C GLY A 495 -42.71 45.61 38.31
N ARG A 496 -43.00 44.34 37.98
CA ARG A 496 -43.08 43.14 38.86
C ARG A 496 -43.80 41.96 38.16
N ALA A 497 -43.69 40.74 38.70
CA ALA A 497 -44.06 39.47 38.02
C ALA A 497 -44.92 38.49 38.89
N GLY A 498 -45.43 37.42 38.26
CA GLY A 498 -46.07 36.22 38.87
C GLY A 498 -47.28 35.69 38.07
N SER A 499 -47.79 34.46 38.21
CA SER A 499 -47.28 33.20 38.84
C SER A 499 -48.24 32.00 38.59
N VAL A 500 -47.75 30.73 38.63
CA VAL A 500 -48.36 29.44 39.15
C VAL A 500 -49.89 29.21 39.01
N LEU A 501 -50.49 28.09 38.51
CA LEU A 501 -50.14 26.70 38.10
C LEU A 501 -51.23 26.21 37.05
N ASP A 502 -51.53 24.98 36.58
CA ASP A 502 -51.16 23.53 36.69
C ASP A 502 -51.52 22.84 35.30
N TYR A 503 -51.89 21.57 35.01
CA TYR A 503 -52.22 20.33 35.75
C TYR A 503 -52.02 18.99 34.96
N ARG A 504 -52.01 17.89 35.73
CA ARG A 504 -52.31 16.43 35.48
C ARG A 504 -53.08 16.06 34.17
N THR A 505 -52.91 14.90 33.50
CA THR A 505 -52.43 13.54 33.87
C THR A 505 -51.87 12.75 32.65
N LYS A 506 -51.15 11.64 32.92
CA LYS A 506 -50.52 10.65 32.00
C LYS A 506 -51.46 9.95 30.98
N ASN A 507 -50.96 9.55 29.79
CA ASN A 507 -50.63 8.13 29.50
C ASN A 507 -49.92 7.84 28.14
N SER A 508 -49.03 6.83 28.18
CA SER A 508 -48.58 5.88 27.14
C SER A 508 -48.63 6.16 25.61
N ALA A 509 -47.43 6.21 25.03
CA ALA A 509 -46.92 5.29 23.97
C ALA A 509 -47.09 5.59 22.46
N SER A 510 -46.11 5.04 21.71
CA SER A 510 -46.09 4.64 20.29
C SER A 510 -45.61 5.62 19.20
N SER A 511 -44.93 5.02 18.21
CA SER A 511 -44.64 5.46 16.82
C SER A 511 -43.96 6.81 16.53
N SER A 512 -42.65 6.72 16.29
CA SER A 512 -42.01 6.83 14.95
C SER A 512 -42.06 8.12 14.10
N SER A 513 -40.92 8.32 13.43
CA SER A 513 -40.77 8.71 12.01
C SER A 513 -40.75 10.19 11.58
N ARG A 514 -39.65 10.51 10.85
CA ARG A 514 -39.59 11.35 9.61
C ARG A 514 -39.77 12.87 9.79
N ASN A 515 -39.27 13.75 8.90
CA ASN A 515 -38.34 13.60 7.76
C ASN A 515 -37.73 14.96 7.37
N SER A 516 -36.53 14.93 6.75
CA SER A 516 -36.04 15.88 5.71
C SER A 516 -36.14 17.41 6.02
N SER A 517 -35.90 18.39 5.14
CA SER A 517 -35.40 18.44 3.75
C SER A 517 -34.59 19.72 3.48
N VAL A 518 -33.37 19.56 2.96
CA VAL A 518 -32.80 20.21 1.75
C VAL A 518 -33.41 21.54 1.24
N ASN A 519 -32.57 22.56 0.98
CA ASN A 519 -32.52 23.27 -0.31
C ASN A 519 -31.25 24.15 -0.53
N ARG A 520 -30.83 24.23 -1.79
CA ARG A 520 -29.71 25.03 -2.38
C ARG A 520 -30.31 25.97 -3.45
N PRO A 521 -29.60 27.00 -3.99
CA PRO A 521 -28.66 26.85 -5.13
C PRO A 521 -27.39 27.74 -4.93
N SER A 522 -26.40 27.96 -5.82
CA SER A 522 -26.36 28.03 -7.30
C SER A 522 -24.97 27.67 -7.93
N SER A 523 -24.90 27.83 -9.26
CA SER A 523 -23.86 27.52 -10.29
C SER A 523 -22.70 28.57 -10.41
N LEU A 524 -21.62 28.49 -11.23
CA LEU A 524 -21.19 27.61 -12.37
C LEU A 524 -19.65 27.74 -12.66
N SER A 525 -19.03 26.75 -13.34
CA SER A 525 -17.77 26.82 -14.16
C SER A 525 -16.39 27.01 -13.45
N PRO A 526 -15.21 26.85 -14.13
CA PRO A 526 -14.68 25.62 -14.73
C PRO A 526 -13.16 25.32 -14.40
N LEU A 527 -12.64 24.17 -14.88
CA LEU A 527 -11.23 23.67 -14.73
C LEU A 527 -10.29 24.17 -15.87
N PRO A 528 -8.96 23.87 -15.87
CA PRO A 528 -7.88 24.07 -14.88
C PRO A 528 -6.65 24.81 -15.53
N PRO A 529 -5.47 25.03 -14.88
CA PRO A 529 -4.39 24.02 -14.90
C PRO A 529 -3.27 24.10 -13.79
N ARG A 530 -2.40 23.07 -13.75
CA ARG A 530 -0.99 22.99 -13.26
C ARG A 530 -0.44 24.03 -12.24
N GLY A 531 0.08 23.53 -11.12
CA GLY A 531 1.09 24.19 -10.27
C GLY A 531 1.71 23.22 -9.26
N ASN A 532 3.01 23.34 -8.97
CA ASN A 532 3.73 22.54 -7.96
C ASN A 532 3.93 23.33 -6.65
N LEU A 533 4.21 22.56 -5.58
CA LEU A 533 5.10 22.84 -4.44
C LEU A 533 4.46 23.18 -3.07
N LEU A 534 5.12 22.62 -2.04
CA LEU A 534 5.06 22.88 -0.59
C LEU A 534 3.86 22.32 0.21
N GLN A 535 4.20 21.82 1.40
CA GLN A 535 3.31 21.40 2.49
C GLN A 535 2.76 22.61 3.26
N PRO A 536 1.77 22.40 4.14
CA PRO A 536 2.09 22.50 5.57
C PRO A 536 1.78 21.23 6.38
N GLU A 537 2.08 21.30 7.67
CA GLU A 537 2.28 20.19 8.61
C GLU A 537 1.02 19.64 9.32
N ASN A 538 1.16 18.38 9.73
CA ASN A 538 0.64 17.72 10.95
C ASN A 538 -0.86 17.73 11.30
N SER A 539 -1.48 16.54 11.25
CA SER A 539 -1.98 15.89 12.48
C SER A 539 -2.15 14.37 12.30
N ASP A 540 -1.49 13.61 13.17
CA ASP A 540 -1.94 12.35 13.80
C ASP A 540 -2.45 11.19 12.94
N THR A 541 -1.56 10.24 12.61
CA THR A 541 -1.92 8.81 12.39
C THR A 541 -0.74 7.91 12.77
N GLU A 542 -0.89 7.14 13.85
CA GLU A 542 0.13 6.19 14.33
C GLU A 542 0.11 4.87 13.53
N PHE A 543 0.87 4.77 12.43
CA PHE A 543 1.29 3.45 11.92
C PHE A 543 2.68 3.50 11.27
N SER A 544 3.62 2.74 11.84
CA SER A 544 5.03 2.71 11.45
C SER A 544 5.26 1.93 10.14
N THR A 545 5.41 2.64 9.02
CA THR A 545 5.91 2.05 7.76
C THR A 545 7.43 1.88 7.77
N VAL A 546 7.90 0.69 7.36
CA VAL A 546 9.35 0.40 7.24
C VAL A 546 9.84 0.83 5.86
N PRO A 547 10.92 1.63 5.74
CA PRO A 547 11.44 2.05 4.44
C PRO A 547 12.23 0.92 3.76
N LEU A 548 11.78 0.49 2.58
CA LEU A 548 12.51 -0.45 1.72
C LEU A 548 13.36 0.31 0.68
N THR A 549 14.52 0.81 1.11
CA THR A 549 15.61 1.20 0.21
C THR A 549 16.73 0.17 0.29
N THR A 550 16.98 -0.54 -0.81
CA THR A 550 18.01 -1.59 -0.87
C THR A 550 19.43 -0.98 -0.92
N PRO A 551 20.36 -1.41 -0.06
CA PRO A 551 21.77 -1.07 -0.24
C PRO A 551 22.33 -1.85 -1.44
N VAL A 552 22.67 -1.13 -2.51
CA VAL A 552 23.35 -1.70 -3.68
C VAL A 552 24.77 -2.11 -3.28
N TYR A 553 25.01 -3.42 -3.14
CA TYR A 553 26.36 -3.95 -3.02
C TYR A 553 27.14 -3.71 -4.32
N GLN A 554 28.05 -2.74 -4.32
CA GLN A 554 29.00 -2.56 -5.41
C GLN A 554 30.02 -3.70 -5.38
N SER A 555 30.13 -4.42 -6.50
CA SER A 555 31.17 -5.43 -6.70
C SER A 555 32.53 -4.75 -7.00
N PRO A 556 33.61 -5.04 -6.24
CA PRO A 556 34.92 -4.47 -6.50
C PRO A 556 35.60 -5.17 -7.69
N GLY A 557 35.34 -4.64 -8.89
CA GLY A 557 35.97 -5.12 -10.13
C GLY A 557 37.40 -4.60 -10.32
N ASN A 558 38.29 -5.51 -10.73
CA ASN A 558 39.61 -5.28 -11.33
C ASN A 558 40.73 -4.64 -10.49
N SER A 559 41.69 -5.49 -10.09
CA SER A 559 43.11 -5.13 -9.98
C SER A 559 44.00 -6.26 -10.52
N SER A 560 43.90 -6.51 -11.84
CA SER A 560 44.73 -7.47 -12.56
C SER A 560 45.42 -6.79 -13.74
N ARG A 561 46.61 -6.21 -13.53
CA ARG A 561 47.49 -5.77 -14.63
C ARG A 561 48.97 -5.77 -14.23
N ILE A 562 49.77 -6.37 -15.11
CA ILE A 562 51.22 -6.15 -15.30
C ILE A 562 52.11 -6.65 -14.15
N SER A 563 52.48 -7.93 -14.25
CA SER A 563 53.87 -8.33 -14.01
C SER A 563 54.75 -7.79 -15.14
N GLY A 564 56.04 -7.49 -14.88
CA GLY A 564 56.94 -7.06 -15.97
C GLY A 564 58.15 -6.22 -15.61
N PHE A 565 58.89 -6.54 -14.53
CA PHE A 565 60.26 -6.03 -14.36
C PHE A 565 61.16 -7.06 -13.68
N PHE A 566 61.98 -7.73 -14.48
CA PHE A 566 63.30 -8.21 -14.08
C PHE A 566 64.25 -7.96 -15.26
N GLN A 567 65.50 -7.59 -14.97
CA GLN A 567 66.45 -7.15 -15.98
C GLN A 567 67.10 -8.33 -16.70
N HIS A 568 67.35 -8.18 -17.99
CA HIS A 568 68.49 -8.80 -18.64
C HIS A 568 69.34 -7.71 -19.28
N THR A 569 70.62 -7.68 -18.91
CA THR A 569 71.65 -6.81 -19.47
C THR A 569 72.32 -7.49 -20.64
N GLU A 570 72.45 -6.83 -21.80
CA GLU A 570 73.56 -7.08 -22.71
C GLU A 570 73.79 -5.92 -23.70
N ASN A 571 75.09 -5.62 -23.92
CA ASN A 571 75.70 -4.99 -25.10
C ASN A 571 75.24 -3.58 -25.55
N GLY A 572 76.10 -2.57 -25.35
CA GLY A 572 75.86 -1.21 -25.86
C GLY A 572 76.95 -0.16 -25.58
N ILE A 573 78.21 -0.42 -25.98
CA ILE A 573 79.44 0.41 -25.79
C ILE A 573 80.05 0.31 -24.39
#